data_AF-A0A3P7QNW0-F1
#
_entry.id   AF-A0A3P7QNW0-F1
#
_cell.length_a   1.000
_cell.length_b   1.000
_cell.length_c   1.000
_cell.angle_alpha   90.00
_cell.angle_beta   90.00
_cell.angle_gamma   90.00
#
_symmetry.space_group_name_H-M   'P 1'
#
loop_
_entity.id
_entity.type
_entity.pdbx_description
1 polymer ?
#
loop_
_entity_poly.entity_id
_entity_poly.type
_entity_poly.pdbx_seq_one_letter_code
_entity_poly.pdbx_strand_id
1 'polypeptide(L)'
;MAAMGPPGGGRNEITTRFTRHLNVLGVNESDDATMSRIFTVIVDIHFNRGYEAHFQRLSKVMVQATLQAYKAAMNSFLPTPAKSHYVFNLRDFARVIRGTLLVPPAQLKEAEKLIRLWVHEVSLSFSICSHAISLFIHQH
;
A
#
# COMPACT_ATOMS: atom_id res chain seq x y z
N MET A 1 -20.47 -8.82 10.65
CA MET A 1 -20.07 -7.84 9.61
C MET A 1 -19.61 -8.61 8.39
N ALA A 2 -20.08 -8.25 7.20
CA ALA A 2 -19.72 -8.91 5.94
C ALA A 2 -19.31 -7.83 4.91
N ALA A 3 -18.48 -8.18 3.93
CA ALA A 3 -18.04 -7.29 2.86
C ALA A 3 -18.13 -8.00 1.51
N MET A 4 -18.55 -7.28 0.47
CA MET A 4 -18.63 -7.77 -0.92
C MET A 4 -18.12 -6.68 -1.87
N GLY A 5 -17.58 -7.10 -3.02
CA GLY A 5 -17.23 -6.16 -4.09
C GLY A 5 -18.49 -5.59 -4.75
N PRO A 6 -18.40 -4.41 -5.41
CA PRO A 6 -19.51 -3.84 -6.14
C PRO A 6 -19.99 -4.82 -7.24
N PRO A 7 -21.31 -4.88 -7.50
CA PRO A 7 -21.89 -5.73 -8.55
C PRO A 7 -21.35 -5.30 -9.93
N GLY A 8 -21.00 -6.29 -10.77
CA GLY A 8 -20.36 -6.08 -12.08
C GLY A 8 -19.12 -6.95 -12.30
N GLY A 9 -18.65 -7.05 -13.55
CA GLY A 9 -17.42 -7.77 -13.92
C GLY A 9 -17.46 -9.30 -13.70
N GLY A 10 -18.63 -9.93 -13.80
CA GLY A 10 -18.81 -11.38 -13.62
C GLY A 10 -19.09 -11.83 -12.17
N ARG A 11 -19.33 -10.89 -11.24
CA ARG A 11 -19.74 -11.18 -9.86
C ARG A 11 -21.26 -11.23 -9.72
N ASN A 12 -21.76 -12.12 -8.86
CA ASN A 12 -23.20 -12.32 -8.64
C ASN A 12 -23.87 -11.06 -8.10
N GLU A 13 -25.02 -10.71 -8.67
CA GLU A 13 -25.90 -9.68 -8.11
C GLU A 13 -26.53 -10.17 -6.81
N ILE A 14 -26.54 -9.31 -5.79
CA ILE A 14 -27.14 -9.62 -4.50
C ILE A 14 -28.62 -9.24 -4.56
N THR A 15 -29.50 -10.19 -4.25
CA THR A 15 -30.94 -9.89 -4.18
C THR A 15 -31.24 -8.99 -2.98
N THR A 16 -32.19 -8.07 -3.15
CA THR A 16 -32.68 -7.14 -2.11
C THR A 16 -33.18 -7.85 -0.85
N ARG A 17 -33.56 -9.13 -0.96
CA ARG A 17 -33.95 -9.97 0.18
C ARG A 17 -32.79 -10.19 1.17
N PHE A 18 -31.56 -10.32 0.68
CA PHE A 18 -30.38 -10.52 1.54
C PHE A 18 -29.90 -9.23 2.22
N THR A 19 -30.15 -8.07 1.62
CA THR A 19 -29.71 -6.77 2.16
C THR A 19 -30.78 -6.06 3.00
N ARG A 20 -32.04 -6.51 3.01
CA ARG A 20 -33.16 -5.90 3.74
C ARG A 20 -32.90 -5.61 5.22
N HIS A 21 -32.12 -6.46 5.89
CA HIS A 21 -31.81 -6.32 7.32
C HIS A 21 -30.38 -5.82 7.58
N LEU A 22 -29.69 -5.36 6.53
CA LEU A 22 -28.31 -4.89 6.60
C LEU A 22 -28.22 -3.44 6.12
N ASN A 23 -27.44 -2.62 6.81
CA ASN A 23 -27.07 -1.32 6.26
C ASN A 23 -25.92 -1.52 5.25
N VAL A 24 -26.16 -1.17 3.99
CA VAL A 24 -25.15 -1.29 2.93
C VAL A 24 -24.36 0.01 2.86
N LEU A 25 -23.07 -0.06 3.16
CA LEU A 25 -22.15 1.07 3.07
C LEU A 25 -21.21 0.86 1.89
N GLY A 26 -21.17 1.83 0.98
CA GLY A 26 -20.19 1.86 -0.11
C GLY A 26 -18.86 2.46 0.38
N VAL A 27 -17.77 1.71 0.23
CA VAL A 27 -16.42 2.23 0.47
C VAL A 27 -15.83 2.64 -0.87
N ASN A 28 -15.74 3.94 -1.11
CA ASN A 28 -15.06 4.49 -2.27
C ASN A 28 -13.54 4.33 -2.13
N GLU A 29 -12.81 4.40 -3.25
CA GLU A 29 -11.36 4.51 -3.24
C GLU A 29 -10.95 5.71 -2.38
N SER A 30 -9.96 5.48 -1.52
CA SER A 30 -9.50 6.49 -0.57
C SER A 30 -8.69 7.55 -1.29
N ASP A 31 -8.97 8.82 -1.00
CA ASP A 31 -8.17 9.93 -1.52
C ASP A 31 -6.71 9.82 -1.08
N ASP A 32 -5.79 10.25 -1.93
CA ASP A 32 -4.34 10.16 -1.73
C ASP A 32 -3.91 10.85 -0.43
N ALA A 33 -4.52 12.01 -0.12
CA ALA A 33 -4.25 12.74 1.11
C ALA A 33 -4.67 11.93 2.34
N THR A 34 -5.77 11.20 2.24
CA THR A 34 -6.27 10.32 3.30
C THR A 34 -5.34 9.13 3.48
N MET A 35 -4.94 8.47 2.38
CA MET A 35 -4.00 7.35 2.41
C MET A 35 -2.66 7.77 3.01
N SER A 36 -2.07 8.86 2.53
CA SER A 36 -0.82 9.38 3.09
C SER A 36 -0.97 9.66 4.57
N ARG A 37 -2.05 10.33 5.00
CA ARG A 37 -2.24 10.67 6.41
C ARG A 37 -2.34 9.43 7.29
N ILE A 38 -3.14 8.44 6.90
CA ILE A 38 -3.32 7.19 7.67
C ILE A 38 -1.99 6.46 7.84
N PHE A 39 -1.27 6.23 6.74
CA PHE A 39 -0.02 5.47 6.80
C PHE A 39 1.13 6.24 7.43
N THR A 40 1.19 7.57 7.27
CA THR A 40 2.17 8.39 8.01
C THR A 40 1.95 8.26 9.52
N VAL A 41 0.71 8.35 10.01
CA VAL A 41 0.44 8.18 11.45
C VAL A 41 0.85 6.78 11.94
N ILE A 42 0.56 5.72 11.17
CA ILE A 42 0.93 4.34 11.55
C ILE A 42 2.47 4.21 11.66
N VAL A 43 3.19 4.72 10.68
CA VAL A 43 4.65 4.64 10.60
C VAL A 43 5.29 5.51 11.69
N ASP A 44 4.79 6.71 11.93
CA ASP A 44 5.28 7.63 12.97
C ASP A 44 5.10 6.99 14.37
N ILE A 45 3.93 6.39 14.65
CA ILE A 45 3.68 5.68 15.92
C ILE A 45 4.68 4.53 16.10
N HIS A 46 5.03 3.83 15.02
CA HIS A 46 5.98 2.74 15.09
C HIS A 46 7.40 3.24 15.41
N PHE A 47 7.89 4.23 14.67
CA PHE A 47 9.23 4.77 14.89
C PHE A 47 9.36 5.56 16.21
N ASN A 48 8.26 5.97 16.83
CA ASN A 48 8.29 6.54 18.18
C ASN A 48 8.57 5.49 19.29
N ARG A 49 8.61 4.19 18.98
CA ARG A 49 8.83 3.10 19.95
C ARG A 49 10.31 2.77 20.17
N GLY A 50 11.13 3.80 20.37
CA GLY A 50 12.56 3.64 20.70
C GLY A 50 13.50 3.52 19.51
N TYR A 51 13.09 3.99 18.33
CA TYR A 51 14.01 4.18 17.19
C TYR A 51 14.69 5.56 17.27
N GLU A 52 15.79 5.71 16.55
CA GLU A 52 16.47 7.00 16.43
C GLU A 52 15.59 8.06 15.74
N ALA A 53 15.71 9.32 16.18
CA ALA A 53 14.90 10.44 15.68
C ALA A 53 15.03 10.67 14.16
N HIS A 54 16.14 10.22 13.56
CA HIS A 54 16.35 10.26 12.12
C HIS A 54 15.30 9.44 11.34
N PHE A 55 14.84 8.30 11.88
CA PHE A 55 13.83 7.45 11.23
C PHE A 55 12.44 8.10 11.17
N GLN A 56 12.12 9.01 12.09
CA GLN A 56 10.90 9.81 12.03
C GLN A 56 10.86 10.71 10.79
N ARG A 57 12.02 11.23 10.36
CA ARG A 57 12.10 12.01 9.10
C ARG A 57 11.90 11.12 7.87
N LEU A 58 12.41 9.88 7.91
CA LEU A 58 12.23 8.90 6.84
C LEU A 58 10.79 8.39 6.73
N SER A 59 10.00 8.48 7.80
CA SER A 59 8.62 7.99 7.86
C SER A 59 7.74 8.61 6.76
N LYS A 60 7.77 9.95 6.66
CA LYS A 60 7.03 10.68 5.63
C LYS A 60 7.53 10.37 4.22
N VAL A 61 8.85 10.32 4.04
CA VAL A 61 9.49 10.02 2.75
C VAL A 61 9.09 8.63 2.27
N MET A 62 9.12 7.63 3.15
CA MET A 62 8.75 6.25 2.84
C MET A 62 7.28 6.14 2.43
N VAL A 63 6.36 6.79 3.15
CA VAL A 63 4.92 6.76 2.81
C VAL A 63 4.66 7.45 1.46
N GLN A 64 5.30 8.59 1.20
CA GLN A 64 5.18 9.29 -0.08
C GLN A 64 5.76 8.46 -1.25
N ALA A 65 6.93 7.86 -1.07
CA ALA A 65 7.53 6.98 -2.07
C ALA A 65 6.65 5.75 -2.35
N THR A 66 6.05 5.17 -1.31
CA THR A 66 5.11 4.03 -1.46
C THR A 66 3.85 4.45 -2.22
N LEU A 67 3.34 5.67 -1.99
CA LEU A 67 2.20 6.24 -2.73
C LEU A 67 2.52 6.48 -4.20
N GLN A 68 3.71 7.00 -4.50
CA GLN A 68 4.16 7.16 -5.88
C GLN A 68 4.33 5.82 -6.59
N ALA A 69 4.94 4.83 -5.93
CA ALA A 69 5.06 3.47 -6.46
C ALA A 69 3.68 2.84 -6.70
N TYR A 70 2.74 3.00 -5.77
CA TYR A 70 1.36 2.54 -5.90
C TYR A 70 0.66 3.17 -7.11
N LYS A 71 0.76 4.49 -7.29
CA LYS A 71 0.21 5.19 -8.46
C LYS A 71 0.86 4.78 -9.78
N ALA A 72 2.19 4.64 -9.79
CA ALA A 72 2.92 4.19 -10.96
C ALA A 72 2.51 2.75 -11.35
N ALA A 73 2.27 1.89 -10.37
CA ALA A 73 1.72 0.55 -10.62
C ALA A 73 0.28 0.64 -11.16
N MET A 74 -0.61 1.41 -10.54
CA MET A 74 -1.99 1.59 -11.03
C MET A 74 -2.01 2.10 -12.49
N ASN A 75 -1.14 3.05 -12.84
CA ASN A 75 -1.06 3.62 -14.18
C ASN A 75 -0.42 2.66 -15.20
N SER A 76 0.53 1.81 -14.78
CA SER A 76 1.17 0.84 -15.69
C SER A 76 0.34 -0.42 -15.92
N PHE A 77 -0.56 -0.75 -14.98
CA PHE A 77 -1.49 -1.87 -15.04
C PHE A 77 -2.93 -1.44 -15.31
N LEU A 78 -3.15 -0.49 -16.23
CA LEU A 78 -4.49 -0.24 -16.77
C LEU A 78 -5.12 -1.59 -17.20
N PRO A 79 -6.42 -1.79 -16.92
CA PRO A 79 -7.11 -3.03 -17.24
C PRO A 79 -7.14 -3.23 -18.75
N THR A 80 -6.12 -3.88 -19.28
CA THR A 80 -6.11 -4.38 -20.65
C THR A 80 -6.82 -5.73 -20.65
N PRO A 81 -7.71 -6.03 -21.62
CA PRO A 81 -8.60 -7.21 -21.58
C PRO A 81 -7.89 -8.57 -21.46
N ALA A 82 -6.56 -8.61 -21.59
CA ALA A 82 -5.73 -9.80 -21.48
C ALA A 82 -5.21 -10.10 -20.06
N LYS A 83 -5.38 -9.20 -19.07
CA LYS A 83 -4.93 -9.44 -17.67
C LYS A 83 -6.08 -9.21 -16.68
N SER A 84 -6.94 -10.22 -16.52
CA SER A 84 -8.21 -10.16 -15.79
C SER A 84 -8.14 -10.13 -14.25
N HIS A 85 -6.96 -10.12 -13.61
CA HIS A 85 -6.91 -10.48 -12.17
C HIS A 85 -6.12 -9.56 -11.23
N TYR A 86 -5.49 -8.48 -11.69
CA TYR A 86 -4.74 -7.59 -10.78
C TYR A 86 -5.41 -6.22 -10.65
N VAL A 87 -6.31 -6.11 -9.68
CA VAL A 87 -6.80 -4.81 -9.18
C VAL A 87 -5.88 -4.44 -8.03
N PHE A 88 -4.94 -3.51 -8.26
CA PHE A 88 -4.10 -2.99 -7.19
C PHE A 88 -4.97 -2.35 -6.12
N ASN A 89 -4.84 -2.83 -4.88
CA ASN A 89 -5.70 -2.42 -3.78
C ASN A 89 -4.84 -1.84 -2.64
N LEU A 90 -5.48 -1.12 -1.72
CA LEU A 90 -4.90 -0.63 -0.47
C LEU A 90 -4.16 -1.71 0.32
N ARG A 91 -4.51 -2.98 0.12
CA ARG A 91 -3.83 -4.15 0.71
C ARG A 91 -2.35 -4.21 0.34
N ASP A 92 -1.99 -3.88 -0.90
CA ASP A 92 -0.60 -3.95 -1.37
C ASP A 92 0.23 -2.84 -0.73
N PHE A 93 -0.34 -1.64 -0.65
CA PHE A 93 0.24 -0.54 0.12
C PHE A 93 0.47 -0.94 1.58
N ALA A 94 -0.55 -1.51 2.22
CA ALA A 94 -0.46 -1.94 3.62
C ALA A 94 0.57 -3.05 3.84
N ARG A 95 0.76 -3.94 2.86
CA ARG A 95 1.78 -5.01 2.90
C ARG A 95 3.19 -4.43 2.90
N VAL A 96 3.48 -3.50 1.98
CA VAL A 96 4.79 -2.84 1.92
C VAL A 96 5.11 -2.17 3.25
N ILE A 97 4.19 -1.34 3.76
CA ILE A 97 4.40 -0.65 5.03
C ILE A 97 4.58 -1.67 6.15
N ARG A 98 3.67 -2.65 6.29
CA ARG A 98 3.79 -3.63 7.38
C ARG A 98 5.10 -4.41 7.33
N GLY A 99 5.57 -4.81 6.15
CA GLY A 99 6.85 -5.50 5.96
C GLY A 99 8.01 -4.67 6.50
N THR A 100 8.03 -3.37 6.21
CA THR A 100 9.06 -2.45 6.74
C THR A 100 9.04 -2.31 8.26
N LEU A 101 7.86 -2.39 8.88
CA LEU A 101 7.69 -2.22 10.33
C LEU A 101 7.95 -3.51 11.14
N LEU A 102 8.34 -4.63 10.51
CA LEU A 102 8.64 -5.88 11.24
C LEU A 102 10.03 -5.88 11.88
N VAL A 103 10.92 -4.98 11.47
CA VAL A 103 12.29 -4.94 11.98
C VAL A 103 12.32 -4.22 13.33
N PRO A 104 12.84 -4.84 14.41
CA PRO A 104 12.93 -4.20 15.72
C PRO A 104 14.01 -3.10 15.77
N PRO A 105 13.92 -2.13 16.70
CA PRO A 105 14.85 -1.00 16.79
C PRO A 105 16.30 -1.45 17.03
N ALA A 106 16.51 -2.56 17.76
CA ALA A 106 17.83 -3.12 18.00
C ALA A 106 18.59 -3.50 16.72
N GLN A 107 17.87 -3.82 15.64
CA GLN A 107 18.42 -4.25 14.36
C GLN A 107 18.44 -3.15 13.30
N LEU A 108 17.82 -2.00 13.57
CA LEU A 108 17.67 -0.90 12.62
C LEU A 108 18.43 0.34 13.11
N LYS A 109 19.75 0.34 12.89
CA LYS A 109 20.65 1.43 13.28
C LYS A 109 20.99 2.39 12.14
N GLU A 110 20.89 1.90 10.90
CA GLU A 110 21.31 2.63 9.71
C GLU A 110 20.12 2.92 8.80
N ALA A 111 20.06 4.16 8.29
CA ALA A 111 19.09 4.62 7.31
C ALA A 111 19.02 3.70 6.08
N GLU A 112 20.20 3.32 5.58
CA GLU A 112 20.34 2.54 4.35
C GLU A 112 19.70 1.16 4.50
N LYS A 113 19.78 0.56 5.68
CA LYS A 113 19.15 -0.73 5.96
C LYS A 113 17.62 -0.64 5.86
N LEU A 114 17.02 0.44 6.36
CA LEU A 114 15.57 0.68 6.21
C LEU A 114 15.18 0.85 4.74
N ILE A 115 15.95 1.64 3.99
CA ILE A 115 15.69 1.89 2.57
C ILE A 115 15.78 0.59 1.76
N ARG A 116 16.83 -0.21 1.96
CA ARG A 116 17.00 -1.52 1.30
C ARG A 116 15.84 -2.46 1.60
N LEU A 117 15.38 -2.49 2.84
CA LEU A 117 14.27 -3.35 3.25
C LEU A 117 12.95 -2.86 2.65
N TRP A 118 12.71 -1.54 2.60
CA TRP A 118 11.57 -0.97 1.90
C TRP A 118 11.59 -1.31 0.41
N VAL A 119 12.72 -1.15 -0.28
CA VAL A 119 12.87 -1.54 -1.69
C VAL A 119 12.55 -3.02 -1.90
N HIS A 120 13.00 -3.89 -1.00
CA HIS A 120 12.70 -5.33 -1.05
C HIS A 120 11.19 -5.61 -0.89
N GLU A 121 10.51 -4.94 0.04
CA GLU A 121 9.06 -5.11 0.22
C GLU A 121 8.25 -4.58 -0.97
N VAL A 122 8.70 -3.47 -1.56
CA VAL A 122 8.13 -2.91 -2.79
C VAL A 122 8.33 -3.88 -3.95
N SER A 123 9.53 -4.43 -4.14
CA SER A 123 9.80 -5.36 -5.24
C SER A 123 9.00 -6.67 -5.12
N LEU A 124 8.75 -7.16 -3.90
CA LEU A 124 7.87 -8.30 -3.67
C LEU A 124 6.40 -7.98 -3.97
N SER A 125 5.91 -6.84 -3.48
CA SER A 125 4.51 -6.44 -3.63
C SER A 125 4.17 -6.02 -5.06
N PHE A 126 5.15 -5.51 -5.80
CA PHE A 126 5.01 -4.99 -7.16
C PHE A 126 5.86 -5.78 -8.17
N SER A 127 6.17 -7.06 -7.91
CA SER A 127 7.08 -7.91 -8.70
C SER A 127 6.78 -7.98 -10.21
N ILE A 128 5.57 -7.64 -10.62
CA ILE A 128 5.14 -7.59 -12.03
C ILE A 128 5.66 -6.30 -12.73
N CYS A 129 6.18 -5.32 -11.99
CA CYS A 129 6.55 -3.96 -12.41
C CYS A 129 8.06 -3.70 -12.29
N SER A 130 8.91 -4.64 -12.72
CA SER A 130 10.37 -4.56 -12.55
C SER A 130 11.02 -3.33 -13.22
N HIS A 131 10.39 -2.75 -14.26
CA HIS A 131 10.94 -1.58 -14.97
C HIS A 131 10.71 -0.23 -14.25
N ALA A 132 9.58 -0.06 -13.55
CA ALA A 132 9.24 1.22 -12.93
C ALA A 132 10.03 1.49 -11.63
N ILE A 133 10.36 0.43 -10.89
CA ILE A 133 11.09 0.51 -9.62
C ILE A 133 12.57 0.83 -9.86
N SER A 134 13.16 0.30 -10.93
CA SER A 134 14.57 0.53 -11.28
C SER A 134 14.85 2.00 -11.63
N LEU A 135 13.90 2.68 -12.27
CA LEU A 135 14.01 4.12 -12.59
C LEU A 135 13.99 5.02 -11.34
N PHE A 136 13.31 4.60 -10.27
CA PHE A 136 13.22 5.38 -9.04
C PHE A 136 14.48 5.23 -8.17
N ILE A 137 15.08 4.02 -8.13
CA ILE A 137 16.32 3.74 -7.39
C ILE A 137 17.53 4.46 -8.02
N HIS A 138 17.49 4.73 -9.34
CA HIS A 138 18.60 5.37 -10.03
C HIS A 138 18.55 6.91 -10.05
N GLN A 139 17.47 7.53 -9.54
CA GLN A 139 17.29 8.99 -9.47
C GLN A 139 17.53 9.62 -8.09
N HIS A 140 17.86 8.82 -7.07
CA HIS A 140 18.17 9.28 -5.71
C HIS A 140 19.42 8.57 -5.17
#